data_AF-A0A271IU24-F1
#
_entry.id   AF-A0A271IU24-F1
#
_cell.length_a   1.000
_cell.length_b   1.000
_cell.length_c   1.000
_cell.angle_alpha   90.00
_cell.angle_beta   90.00
_cell.angle_gamma   90.00
#
_symmetry.space_group_name_H-M   'P 1'
#
loop_
_entity.id
_entity.type
_entity.pdbx_description
1 polymer ?
#
loop_
_entity_poly.entity_id
_entity_poly.type
_entity_poly.pdbx_seq_one_letter_code
_entity_poly.pdbx_strand_id
1 'polypeptide(L)'
;MLPDWLPNVHPLVVHFPIALLVVAALVDAVALVVRRTYPWVRASAVGLYALGALGAAAGFLTGRDASDEVDLPAQALTTLNAHADWALYLVWFAGLYAAVRVAALWLDGRGREPGRLAVHAPLAALGLVGLFLVQQTAERGGQMVYQYGVAVAAAQADAPGGGGMGDHSGMVMDDSVADSPGADAPAGLPALDVLSGAPPDGATLTAAPGRPAFVATGGPVGDVVAEATLDLSGFTGTAMLVHHVRDARNYDFLALDKPASGEVMLRQGRVEDGRETTMDEGAAPLDGPAELKAYAVGTHFRGYLGGEQLTHPHGPAAPPGRVGLRLDGAGTARVLALSATPVE
;
A
#
# COMPACT_ATOMS: atom_id res chain seq x y z
N MET A 1 10.04 15.45 19.46
CA MET A 1 9.83 14.00 19.44
C MET A 1 8.33 13.77 19.56
N LEU A 2 7.74 12.93 18.71
CA LEU A 2 6.34 12.54 18.85
C LEU A 2 6.21 11.62 20.07
N PRO A 3 5.05 11.56 20.73
CA PRO A 3 4.78 10.56 21.75
C PRO A 3 4.81 9.14 21.16
N ASP A 4 5.20 8.14 21.95
CA ASP A 4 5.32 6.73 21.49
C ASP A 4 3.99 6.13 20.96
N TRP A 5 2.85 6.69 21.36
CA TRP A 5 1.52 6.29 20.87
C TRP A 5 1.14 6.91 19.52
N LEU A 6 1.92 7.86 19.02
CA LEU A 6 1.70 8.56 17.76
C LEU A 6 2.89 8.29 16.82
N PRO A 7 2.85 7.19 16.05
CA PRO A 7 3.99 6.74 15.25
C PRO A 7 4.40 7.77 14.19
N ASN A 8 3.42 8.50 13.63
CA ASN A 8 3.67 9.53 12.64
C ASN A 8 2.62 10.66 12.74
N VAL A 9 2.90 11.80 12.09
CA VAL A 9 2.04 12.99 12.14
C VAL A 9 0.80 12.89 11.25
N HIS A 10 0.76 11.95 10.31
CA HIS A 10 -0.26 11.90 9.26
C HIS A 10 -1.69 11.87 9.82
N PRO A 11 -2.05 11.01 10.81
CA PRO A 11 -3.37 11.02 11.43
C PRO A 11 -3.78 12.38 12.02
N LEU A 12 -2.85 13.22 12.48
CA LEU A 12 -3.18 14.56 12.95
C LEU A 12 -3.46 15.51 11.78
N VAL A 13 -2.63 15.45 10.73
CA VAL A 13 -2.69 16.37 9.59
C VAL A 13 -3.94 16.17 8.75
N VAL A 14 -4.42 14.93 8.59
CA VAL A 14 -5.59 14.63 7.74
C VAL A 14 -6.90 15.26 8.21
N HIS A 15 -7.02 15.63 9.49
CA HIS A 15 -8.22 16.28 10.01
C HIS A 15 -8.44 17.69 9.41
N PHE A 16 -7.35 18.39 9.09
CA PHE A 16 -7.42 19.75 8.54
C PHE A 16 -8.09 19.80 7.17
N PRO A 17 -7.63 19.08 6.11
CA PRO A 17 -8.32 19.10 4.83
C PRO A 17 -9.76 18.62 4.92
N ILE A 18 -10.05 17.59 5.72
CA ILE A 18 -11.43 17.10 5.92
C ILE A 18 -12.32 18.21 6.46
N ALA A 19 -11.95 18.81 7.59
CA ALA A 19 -12.74 19.86 8.22
C ALA A 19 -12.85 21.11 7.34
N LEU A 20 -11.73 21.57 6.76
CA LEU A 20 -11.68 22.80 5.97
C LEU A 20 -12.50 22.68 4.69
N LEU A 21 -12.43 21.58 3.95
CA LEU A 21 -13.16 21.41 2.70
C LEU A 21 -14.67 21.22 2.94
N VAL A 22 -15.06 20.49 3.98
CA VAL A 22 -16.47 20.35 4.38
C VAL A 22 -17.04 21.70 4.80
N VAL A 23 -16.35 22.44 5.67
CA VAL A 23 -16.79 23.76 6.11
C VAL A 23 -16.78 24.76 4.95
N ALA A 24 -15.80 24.70 4.04
CA ALA A 24 -15.78 25.53 2.83
C ALA A 24 -17.03 25.35 2.00
N ALA A 25 -17.47 24.10 1.75
CA ALA A 25 -18.67 23.82 0.99
C ALA A 25 -19.95 24.34 1.66
N LEU A 26 -20.05 24.20 2.99
CA LEU A 26 -21.18 24.75 3.76
C LEU A 26 -21.20 26.28 3.70
N VAL A 27 -20.07 26.94 3.93
CA VAL A 27 -19.95 28.41 3.86
C VAL A 27 -20.22 28.90 2.43
N ASP A 28 -19.82 28.14 1.42
CA ASP A 28 -20.08 28.48 0.01
C ASP A 28 -21.57 28.38 -0.34
N ALA A 29 -22.26 27.35 0.16
CA ALA A 29 -23.71 27.25 0.02
C ALA A 29 -24.43 28.44 0.68
N VAL A 30 -24.00 28.84 1.88
CA VAL A 30 -24.48 30.05 2.55
C VAL A 30 -24.17 31.29 1.71
N ALA A 31 -22.97 31.39 1.13
CA ALA A 31 -22.55 32.50 0.30
C ALA A 31 -23.46 32.70 -0.92
N LEU A 32 -24.01 31.63 -1.52
CA LEU A 32 -24.98 31.73 -2.61
C LEU A 32 -26.29 32.41 -2.17
N VAL A 33 -26.75 32.12 -0.96
CA VAL A 33 -27.98 32.68 -0.38
C VAL A 33 -27.78 34.15 -0.01
N VAL A 34 -26.67 34.46 0.67
CA VAL A 34 -26.40 35.82 1.21
C VAL A 34 -25.58 36.71 0.26
N ARG A 35 -25.37 36.29 -0.98
CA ARG A 35 -24.46 36.92 -1.96
C ARG A 35 -24.64 38.44 -2.17
N ARG A 36 -25.85 39.00 -1.94
CA ARG A 36 -26.12 40.44 -2.09
C ARG A 36 -25.84 41.23 -0.82
N THR A 37 -26.01 40.60 0.35
CA THR A 37 -25.94 41.27 1.65
C THR A 37 -24.54 41.14 2.26
N TYR A 38 -23.91 39.97 2.13
CA TYR A 38 -22.63 39.65 2.77
C TYR A 38 -21.63 39.06 1.75
N PRO A 39 -21.06 39.87 0.85
CA PRO A 39 -20.14 39.39 -0.18
C PRO A 39 -18.83 38.81 0.39
N TRP A 40 -18.45 39.20 1.61
CA TRP A 40 -17.27 38.68 2.30
C TRP A 40 -17.37 37.18 2.61
N VAL A 41 -18.58 36.62 2.77
CA VAL A 41 -18.80 35.18 3.04
C VAL A 41 -18.27 34.34 1.88
N ARG A 42 -18.40 34.82 0.64
CA ARG A 42 -17.81 34.18 -0.54
C ARG A 42 -16.28 34.17 -0.46
N ALA A 43 -15.67 35.29 -0.07
CA ALA A 43 -14.22 35.36 0.08
C ALA A 43 -13.72 34.41 1.19
N SER A 44 -14.46 34.28 2.28
CA SER A 44 -14.18 33.30 3.33
C SER A 44 -14.25 31.85 2.82
N ALA A 45 -15.29 31.49 2.06
CA ALA A 45 -15.39 30.16 1.44
C ALA A 45 -14.19 29.85 0.51
N VAL A 46 -13.80 30.82 -0.32
CA VAL A 46 -12.63 30.67 -1.22
C VAL A 46 -11.33 30.49 -0.41
N GLY A 47 -11.15 31.27 0.66
CA GLY A 47 -10.01 31.11 1.57
C GLY A 47 -9.97 29.73 2.23
N LEU A 48 -11.11 29.21 2.67
CA LEU A 48 -11.22 27.86 3.23
C LEU A 48 -10.91 26.77 2.21
N TYR A 49 -11.37 26.89 0.96
CA TYR A 49 -10.98 25.95 -0.10
C TYR A 49 -9.47 25.98 -0.38
N ALA A 50 -8.86 27.17 -0.38
CA ALA A 50 -7.41 27.29 -0.58
C ALA A 50 -6.62 26.65 0.58
N LEU A 51 -7.01 26.92 1.84
CA LEU A 51 -6.39 26.29 3.01
C LEU A 51 -6.64 24.77 3.03
N GLY A 52 -7.84 24.32 2.65
CA GLY A 52 -8.17 22.90 2.53
C GLY A 52 -7.33 22.20 1.46
N ALA A 53 -7.08 22.85 0.32
CA ALA A 53 -6.19 22.33 -0.72
C ALA A 53 -4.73 22.20 -0.23
N LEU A 54 -4.23 23.21 0.50
CA LEU A 54 -2.91 23.12 1.15
C LEU A 54 -2.85 22.00 2.19
N GLY A 55 -3.91 21.87 3.00
CA GLY A 55 -4.04 20.77 3.96
C GLY A 55 -4.07 19.39 3.29
N ALA A 56 -4.71 19.28 2.12
CA ALA A 56 -4.77 18.01 1.38
C ALA A 56 -3.38 17.63 0.86
N ALA A 57 -2.63 18.60 0.34
CA ALA A 57 -1.25 18.39 -0.08
C ALA A 57 -0.36 17.98 1.10
N ALA A 58 -0.47 18.66 2.25
CA ALA A 58 0.26 18.28 3.46
C ALA A 58 -0.12 16.88 3.95
N GLY A 59 -1.42 16.54 3.94
CA GLY A 59 -1.92 15.21 4.27
C GLY A 59 -1.33 14.12 3.36
N PHE A 60 -1.29 14.37 2.05
CA PHE A 60 -0.71 13.44 1.07
C PHE A 60 0.79 13.23 1.31
N LEU A 61 1.56 14.31 1.48
CA LEU A 61 3.01 14.22 1.72
C LEU A 61 3.33 13.47 3.01
N THR A 62 2.68 13.83 4.11
CA THR A 62 2.87 13.15 5.40
C THR A 62 2.41 11.69 5.36
N GLY A 63 1.42 11.35 4.53
CA GLY A 63 0.95 9.98 4.34
C GLY A 63 1.92 9.13 3.54
N ARG A 64 2.57 9.72 2.53
CA ARG A 64 3.65 9.07 1.78
C ARG A 64 4.80 8.69 2.71
N ASP A 65 5.28 9.66 3.50
CA ASP A 65 6.37 9.41 4.46
C ASP A 65 5.98 8.31 5.47
N ALA A 66 4.76 8.37 6.02
CA ALA A 66 4.25 7.36 6.94
C ALA A 66 4.12 5.95 6.32
N SER A 67 3.92 5.87 4.99
CA SER A 67 3.75 4.60 4.29
C SER A 67 5.05 3.82 4.08
N ASP A 68 6.19 4.49 4.20
CA ASP A 68 7.51 3.87 4.05
C ASP A 68 8.04 3.35 5.41
N GLU A 69 7.40 3.72 6.52
CA GLU A 69 7.83 3.38 7.89
C GLU A 69 7.12 2.16 8.50
N VAL A 70 6.02 1.67 7.88
CA VAL A 70 5.14 0.66 8.49
C VAL A 70 5.08 -0.60 7.61
N ASP A 71 5.49 -1.75 8.16
CA ASP A 71 5.21 -3.06 7.54
C ASP A 71 3.76 -3.44 7.77
N LEU A 72 3.07 -3.79 6.69
CA LEU A 72 1.63 -3.99 6.66
C LEU A 72 1.28 -5.37 6.09
N PRO A 73 0.20 -6.01 6.59
CA PRO A 73 -0.31 -7.22 5.98
C PRO A 73 -0.76 -6.93 4.53
N ALA A 74 -0.64 -7.93 3.67
CA ALA A 74 -0.90 -7.79 2.24
C ALA A 74 -2.25 -7.12 1.91
N GLN A 75 -3.30 -7.48 2.64
CA GLN A 75 -4.65 -6.95 2.46
C GLN A 75 -4.75 -5.45 2.80
N ALA A 76 -3.96 -4.97 3.77
CA ALA A 76 -3.92 -3.55 4.14
C ALA A 76 -3.18 -2.71 3.09
N LEU A 77 -2.17 -3.28 2.44
CA LEU A 77 -1.39 -2.59 1.41
C LEU A 77 -2.22 -2.27 0.15
N THR A 78 -3.14 -3.14 -0.27
CA THR A 78 -4.12 -2.80 -1.33
C THR A 78 -4.96 -1.59 -0.96
N THR A 79 -5.44 -1.56 0.28
CA THR A 79 -6.25 -0.45 0.81
C THR A 79 -5.44 0.83 0.93
N LEU A 80 -4.17 0.73 1.34
CA LEU A 80 -3.21 1.82 1.39
C LEU A 80 -2.96 2.44 0.01
N ASN A 81 -2.70 1.61 -1.01
CA ASN A 81 -2.48 2.10 -2.36
C ASN A 81 -3.73 2.83 -2.89
N ALA A 82 -4.92 2.24 -2.68
CA ALA A 82 -6.16 2.91 -3.03
C ALA A 82 -6.34 4.23 -2.25
N HIS A 83 -6.06 4.26 -0.95
CA HIS A 83 -6.10 5.48 -0.16
C HIS A 83 -5.16 6.57 -0.72
N ALA A 84 -3.93 6.21 -1.08
CA ALA A 84 -2.94 7.10 -1.68
C ALA A 84 -3.41 7.66 -3.03
N ASP A 85 -3.98 6.82 -3.90
CA ASP A 85 -4.53 7.24 -5.20
C ASP A 85 -5.68 8.24 -5.03
N TRP A 86 -6.65 7.94 -4.16
CA TRP A 86 -7.76 8.87 -3.87
C TRP A 86 -7.27 10.17 -3.24
N ALA A 87 -6.27 10.11 -2.36
CA ALA A 87 -5.63 11.29 -1.79
C ALA A 87 -4.96 12.14 -2.88
N LEU A 88 -4.28 11.52 -3.85
CA LEU A 88 -3.68 12.23 -4.97
C LEU A 88 -4.74 12.89 -5.87
N TYR A 89 -5.86 12.20 -6.16
CA TYR A 89 -6.98 12.79 -6.87
C TYR A 89 -7.58 13.98 -6.13
N LEU A 90 -7.72 13.87 -4.80
CA LEU A 90 -8.18 14.96 -3.95
C LEU A 90 -7.23 16.16 -3.98
N VAL A 91 -5.91 15.94 -3.92
CA VAL A 91 -4.91 17.03 -4.00
C VAL A 91 -5.05 17.79 -5.32
N TRP A 92 -5.08 17.09 -6.45
CA TRP A 92 -5.21 17.72 -7.76
C TRP A 92 -6.54 18.45 -7.92
N PHE A 93 -7.65 17.80 -7.53
CA PHE A 93 -8.97 18.40 -7.60
C PHE A 93 -9.05 19.66 -6.71
N ALA A 94 -8.67 19.56 -5.43
CA ALA A 94 -8.75 20.66 -4.48
C ALA A 94 -7.86 21.82 -4.89
N GLY A 95 -6.64 21.56 -5.37
CA GLY A 95 -5.72 22.56 -5.88
C GLY A 95 -6.29 23.31 -7.10
N LEU A 96 -6.75 22.58 -8.11
CA LEU A 96 -7.33 23.19 -9.31
C LEU A 96 -8.63 23.93 -8.99
N TYR A 97 -9.49 23.33 -8.17
CA TYR A 97 -10.75 23.92 -7.76
C TYR A 97 -10.51 25.22 -6.98
N ALA A 98 -9.60 25.23 -6.00
CA ALA A 98 -9.23 26.44 -5.27
C ALA A 98 -8.69 27.53 -6.20
N ALA A 99 -7.84 27.18 -7.19
CA ALA A 99 -7.34 28.13 -8.18
C ALA A 99 -8.47 28.75 -9.03
N VAL A 100 -9.41 27.93 -9.52
CA VAL A 100 -10.60 28.40 -10.26
C VAL A 100 -11.46 29.32 -9.38
N ARG A 101 -11.66 28.96 -8.12
CA ARG A 101 -12.43 29.74 -7.14
C ARG A 101 -11.77 31.10 -6.84
N VAL A 102 -10.45 31.14 -6.68
CA VAL A 102 -9.68 32.38 -6.52
C VAL A 102 -9.77 33.25 -7.78
N ALA A 103 -9.61 32.65 -8.97
CA ALA A 103 -9.75 33.37 -10.24
C ALA A 103 -11.15 33.96 -10.42
N ALA A 104 -12.20 33.19 -10.12
CA ALA A 104 -13.59 33.67 -10.17
C ALA A 104 -13.82 34.84 -9.21
N LEU A 105 -13.28 34.78 -7.98
CA LEU A 105 -13.37 35.87 -7.00
C LEU A 105 -12.64 37.13 -7.48
N TRP A 106 -11.47 36.97 -8.10
CA TRP A 106 -10.68 38.08 -8.63
C TRP A 106 -11.33 38.74 -9.85
N LEU A 107 -11.93 37.96 -10.74
CA LEU A 107 -12.71 38.46 -11.89
C LEU A 107 -13.97 39.21 -11.43
N ASP A 108 -14.67 38.68 -10.42
CA ASP A 108 -15.80 39.36 -9.79
C ASP A 108 -15.43 40.77 -9.28
N GLY A 109 -14.24 40.92 -8.69
CA GLY A 109 -13.73 42.21 -8.22
C GLY A 109 -13.47 43.25 -9.32
N ARG A 110 -13.39 42.82 -10.59
CA ARG A 110 -13.28 43.71 -11.76
C ARG A 110 -14.58 43.86 -12.56
N GLY A 111 -15.57 43.04 -12.28
CA GLY A 111 -16.83 43.01 -13.00
C GLY A 111 -17.82 44.08 -12.54
N ARG A 112 -18.80 44.37 -13.40
CA ARG A 112 -19.94 45.26 -13.06
C ARG A 112 -20.98 44.60 -12.13
N GLU A 113 -21.00 43.27 -12.07
CA GLU A 113 -21.98 42.46 -11.32
C GLU A 113 -21.23 41.34 -10.59
N PRO A 114 -20.64 41.61 -9.41
CA PRO A 114 -19.95 40.58 -8.62
C PRO A 114 -20.93 39.53 -8.09
N GLY A 115 -20.54 38.25 -8.10
CA GLY A 115 -21.35 37.18 -7.52
C GLY A 115 -22.51 36.72 -8.40
N ARG A 116 -22.34 36.71 -9.72
CA ARG A 116 -23.36 36.20 -10.65
C ARG A 116 -23.71 34.74 -10.32
N LEU A 117 -24.98 34.50 -10.03
CA LEU A 117 -25.45 33.16 -9.67
C LEU A 117 -25.17 32.13 -10.77
N ALA A 118 -25.28 32.53 -12.04
CA ALA A 118 -24.97 31.67 -13.19
C ALA A 118 -23.50 31.18 -13.24
N VAL A 119 -22.58 31.83 -12.53
CA VAL A 119 -21.18 31.41 -12.42
C VAL A 119 -20.94 30.65 -11.11
N HIS A 120 -21.44 31.17 -9.99
CA HIS A 120 -21.12 30.61 -8.68
C HIS A 120 -21.94 29.38 -8.30
N ALA A 121 -23.19 29.26 -8.77
CA ALA A 121 -24.00 28.07 -8.54
C ALA A 121 -23.38 26.80 -9.15
N PRO A 122 -22.95 26.77 -10.43
CA PRO A 122 -22.30 25.58 -10.97
C PRO A 122 -20.93 25.31 -10.32
N LEU A 123 -20.18 26.34 -9.93
CA LEU A 123 -18.93 26.14 -9.17
C LEU A 123 -19.19 25.52 -7.80
N ALA A 124 -20.24 25.94 -7.09
CA ALA A 124 -20.62 25.33 -5.81
C ALA A 124 -21.08 23.88 -5.99
N ALA A 125 -21.85 23.59 -7.04
CA ALA A 125 -22.24 22.22 -7.38
C ALA A 125 -21.03 21.33 -7.69
N LEU A 126 -20.03 21.85 -8.42
CA LEU A 126 -18.76 21.16 -8.65
C LEU A 126 -18.00 20.88 -7.33
N GLY A 127 -18.14 21.75 -6.32
CA GLY A 127 -17.57 21.53 -4.99
C GLY A 127 -18.04 20.26 -4.30
N LEU A 128 -19.25 19.75 -4.64
CA LEU A 128 -19.76 18.48 -4.12
C LEU A 128 -18.91 17.29 -4.59
N VAL A 129 -18.28 17.37 -5.76
CA VAL A 129 -17.31 16.36 -6.22
C VAL A 129 -16.12 16.31 -5.27
N GLY A 130 -15.66 17.46 -4.76
CA GLY A 130 -14.61 17.52 -3.75
C GLY A 130 -14.98 16.79 -2.46
N LEU A 131 -16.22 16.95 -1.99
CA LEU A 131 -16.70 16.23 -0.80
C LEU A 131 -16.76 14.72 -1.03
N PHE A 132 -17.14 14.29 -2.23
CA PHE A 132 -17.08 12.87 -2.60
C PHE A 132 -15.64 12.33 -2.57
N LEU A 133 -14.66 13.07 -3.11
CA LEU A 133 -13.24 12.67 -3.04
C LEU A 133 -12.72 12.61 -1.60
N VAL A 134 -13.11 13.56 -0.75
CA VAL A 134 -12.80 13.54 0.69
C VAL A 134 -13.36 12.27 1.33
N GLN A 135 -14.61 11.92 1.07
CA GLN A 135 -15.22 10.72 1.61
C GLN A 135 -14.50 9.45 1.14
N GLN A 136 -14.19 9.32 -0.16
CA GLN A 136 -13.49 8.15 -0.70
C GLN A 136 -12.08 7.99 -0.11
N THR A 137 -11.38 9.10 0.13
CA THR A 137 -10.07 9.10 0.78
C THR A 137 -10.19 8.70 2.25
N ALA A 138 -11.13 9.31 2.97
CA ALA A 138 -11.34 9.08 4.41
C ALA A 138 -11.83 7.66 4.72
N GLU A 139 -12.71 7.09 3.89
CA GLU A 139 -13.22 5.72 4.04
C GLU A 139 -12.08 4.70 4.08
N ARG A 140 -11.16 4.78 3.12
CA ARG A 140 -10.02 3.86 3.02
C ARG A 140 -8.99 4.11 4.12
N GLY A 141 -8.80 5.37 4.51
CA GLY A 141 -7.99 5.72 5.68
C GLY A 141 -8.55 5.12 6.96
N GLY A 142 -9.87 5.22 7.15
CA GLY A 142 -10.58 4.58 8.24
C GLY A 142 -10.48 3.06 8.19
N GLN A 143 -10.62 2.45 7.01
CA GLN A 143 -10.47 1.01 6.83
C GLN A 143 -9.09 0.51 7.25
N MET A 144 -8.01 1.22 6.89
CA MET A 144 -6.66 0.90 7.37
C MET A 144 -6.58 0.88 8.90
N VAL A 145 -7.10 1.91 9.56
CA VAL A 145 -7.00 2.03 11.02
C VAL A 145 -7.91 1.02 11.73
N TYR A 146 -9.18 0.92 11.33
CA TYR A 146 -10.19 0.17 12.08
C TYR A 146 -10.32 -1.30 11.68
N GLN A 147 -10.11 -1.64 10.39
CA GLN A 147 -10.19 -3.02 9.93
C GLN A 147 -8.84 -3.73 10.01
N TYR A 148 -7.76 -3.05 9.63
CA TYR A 148 -6.43 -3.65 9.56
C TYR A 148 -5.49 -3.25 10.71
N GLY A 149 -5.95 -2.41 11.65
CA GLY A 149 -5.18 -2.03 12.84
C GLY A 149 -3.96 -1.16 12.56
N VAL A 150 -3.88 -0.53 11.38
CA VAL A 150 -2.74 0.32 11.01
C VAL A 150 -2.65 1.52 11.96
N ALA A 151 -1.47 1.75 12.54
CA ALA A 151 -1.20 2.81 13.50
C ALA A 151 -1.97 2.72 14.84
N VAL A 152 -2.61 1.59 15.13
CA VAL A 152 -3.04 1.24 16.49
C VAL A 152 -1.88 0.47 17.10
N ALA A 153 -1.27 1.00 18.18
CA ALA A 153 -0.24 0.28 18.92
C ALA A 153 -0.71 -1.16 19.14
N ALA A 154 0.10 -2.13 18.71
CA ALA A 154 -0.24 -3.54 18.74
C ALA A 154 -0.61 -3.96 20.16
N ALA A 155 -1.89 -3.89 20.51
CA ALA A 155 -2.44 -4.44 21.75
C ALA A 155 -2.51 -5.98 21.70
N GLN A 156 -1.66 -6.61 20.89
CA GLN A 156 -1.56 -8.07 20.77
C GLN A 156 -0.13 -8.59 20.98
N ALA A 157 0.83 -7.74 21.34
CA ALA A 157 2.11 -8.19 21.87
C ALA A 157 2.06 -8.21 23.41
N ASP A 158 1.17 -9.03 23.98
CA ASP A 158 1.27 -9.57 25.35
C ASP A 158 0.11 -10.55 25.61
N ALA A 159 0.21 -11.74 25.01
CA ALA A 159 -0.36 -12.94 25.60
C ALA A 159 0.80 -13.86 25.97
N PRO A 160 1.35 -13.76 27.20
CA PRO A 160 2.26 -14.77 27.70
C PRO A 160 1.50 -16.08 27.86
N GLY A 161 2.09 -17.17 27.37
CA GLY A 161 1.58 -18.52 27.60
C GLY A 161 1.28 -18.76 29.08
N GLY A 162 0.08 -19.26 29.35
CA GLY A 162 -0.36 -19.65 30.68
C GLY A 162 -1.39 -20.75 30.58
N GLY A 163 -0.93 -22.00 30.75
CA GLY A 163 -1.80 -23.13 31.03
C GLY A 163 -2.67 -22.86 32.26
N GLY A 164 -3.94 -23.24 32.18
CA GLY A 164 -4.89 -23.06 33.27
C GLY A 164 -6.19 -23.77 32.96
N MET A 165 -6.25 -25.03 33.39
CA MET A 165 -7.46 -25.85 33.48
C MET A 165 -8.57 -25.06 34.21
N GLY A 166 -9.68 -24.79 33.53
CA GLY A 166 -10.87 -24.17 34.08
C GLY A 166 -12.11 -24.95 33.67
N ASP A 167 -12.49 -25.90 34.52
CA ASP A 167 -13.74 -26.66 34.48
C ASP A 167 -14.94 -25.72 34.62
N HIS A 168 -15.74 -25.64 33.55
CA HIS A 168 -17.16 -25.27 33.65
C HIS A 168 -17.99 -26.29 32.88
N SER A 169 -18.16 -27.42 33.53
CA SER A 169 -19.34 -28.27 33.43
C SER A 169 -20.66 -27.46 33.54
N GLY A 170 -21.56 -27.68 32.59
CA GLY A 170 -23.00 -27.50 32.78
C GLY A 170 -23.66 -26.33 32.04
N MET A 171 -24.11 -26.58 30.79
CA MET A 171 -25.53 -26.49 30.45
C MET A 171 -25.77 -27.15 29.08
N VAL A 172 -26.44 -28.30 29.15
CA VAL A 172 -27.08 -28.95 28.00
C VAL A 172 -28.33 -28.15 27.69
N MET A 173 -28.41 -27.61 26.48
CA MET A 173 -29.69 -27.35 25.82
C MET A 173 -29.63 -28.06 24.46
N ASP A 174 -30.38 -29.15 24.43
CA ASP A 174 -30.82 -29.86 23.23
C ASP A 174 -31.84 -28.97 22.52
N ASP A 175 -31.57 -28.64 21.25
CA ASP A 175 -32.62 -28.26 20.31
C ASP A 175 -32.20 -28.77 18.92
N SER A 176 -32.66 -29.98 18.63
CA SER A 176 -32.71 -30.57 17.32
C SER A 176 -33.66 -29.78 16.41
N VAL A 177 -33.16 -29.09 15.38
CA VAL A 177 -33.95 -28.74 14.19
C VAL A 177 -33.12 -28.88 12.90
N ALA A 178 -33.51 -29.90 12.15
CA ALA A 178 -33.58 -30.06 10.70
C ALA A 178 -32.56 -29.33 9.80
N ASP A 179 -31.76 -30.19 9.17
CA ASP A 179 -31.19 -30.16 7.81
C ASP A 179 -31.94 -29.28 6.79
N SER A 180 -31.18 -28.43 6.08
CA SER A 180 -31.47 -27.93 4.74
C SER A 180 -30.16 -27.49 4.06
N PRO A 181 -29.89 -27.94 2.81
CA PRO A 181 -28.60 -27.75 2.17
C PRO A 181 -28.57 -26.50 1.26
N GLY A 182 -27.36 -25.95 1.08
CA GLY A 182 -26.99 -25.24 -0.14
C GLY A 182 -26.94 -23.71 -0.05
N ALA A 183 -25.76 -23.18 0.25
CA ALA A 183 -25.21 -22.01 -0.42
C ALA A 183 -23.69 -22.02 -0.19
N ASP A 184 -22.97 -22.61 -1.15
CA ASP A 184 -21.51 -22.62 -1.19
C ASP A 184 -20.98 -21.18 -1.18
N ALA A 185 -20.37 -20.79 -0.06
CA ALA A 185 -19.32 -19.78 -0.08
C ALA A 185 -18.11 -20.43 -0.79
N PRO A 186 -17.49 -19.78 -1.79
CA PRO A 186 -16.29 -20.34 -2.39
C PRO A 186 -15.21 -20.43 -1.31
N ALA A 187 -14.77 -21.66 -1.09
CA ALA A 187 -13.67 -22.02 -0.22
C ALA A 187 -12.41 -21.22 -0.60
N GLY A 188 -11.65 -20.89 0.44
CA GLY A 188 -10.45 -20.06 0.36
C GLY A 188 -9.50 -20.46 -0.75
N LEU A 189 -8.91 -19.43 -1.36
CA LEU A 189 -7.72 -19.59 -2.19
C LEU A 189 -6.68 -20.42 -1.41
N PRO A 190 -6.12 -21.48 -2.00
CA PRO A 190 -5.06 -22.22 -1.33
C PRO A 190 -3.87 -21.28 -1.15
N ALA A 191 -3.51 -20.97 0.09
CA ALA A 191 -2.18 -20.46 0.39
C ALA A 191 -1.19 -21.48 -0.16
N LEU A 192 -0.40 -21.08 -1.17
CA LEU A 192 0.63 -21.91 -1.78
C LEU A 192 1.83 -21.91 -0.83
N ASP A 193 1.75 -22.78 0.16
CA ASP A 193 2.82 -23.07 1.09
C ASP A 193 3.79 -24.05 0.41
N VAL A 194 4.62 -23.53 -0.49
CA VAL A 194 5.46 -24.36 -1.37
C VAL A 194 6.67 -24.96 -0.65
N LEU A 195 6.92 -24.64 0.64
CA LEU A 195 8.02 -25.27 1.40
C LEU A 195 7.71 -25.68 2.84
N SER A 196 6.44 -25.73 3.30
CA SER A 196 6.09 -26.39 4.58
C SER A 196 6.18 -27.91 4.48
N GLY A 197 7.42 -28.40 4.40
CA GLY A 197 7.71 -29.83 4.23
C GLY A 197 9.07 -30.13 3.63
N ALA A 198 9.91 -29.12 3.38
CA ALA A 198 11.32 -29.36 3.09
C ALA A 198 11.98 -30.12 4.27
N PRO A 199 12.96 -31.01 4.00
CA PRO A 199 13.74 -31.62 5.07
C PRO A 199 14.27 -30.52 6.02
N PRO A 200 14.55 -30.83 7.30
CA PRO A 200 15.10 -29.84 8.25
C PRO A 200 16.37 -29.12 7.74
N ASP A 201 17.02 -29.66 6.70
CA ASP A 201 18.19 -29.10 6.03
C ASP A 201 17.89 -28.19 4.82
N GLY A 202 16.62 -27.91 4.47
CA GLY A 202 16.21 -27.05 3.35
C GLY A 202 16.38 -27.66 1.95
N ALA A 203 15.92 -26.96 0.91
CA ALA A 203 16.19 -27.32 -0.49
C ALA A 203 17.43 -26.59 -1.01
N THR A 204 18.34 -27.30 -1.68
CA THR A 204 19.62 -26.71 -2.13
C THR A 204 19.59 -26.37 -3.61
N LEU A 205 19.90 -25.10 -3.93
CA LEU A 205 20.08 -24.62 -5.29
C LEU A 205 21.57 -24.31 -5.51
N THR A 206 22.13 -24.87 -6.59
CA THR A 206 23.54 -24.64 -6.96
C THR A 206 23.59 -23.86 -8.26
N ALA A 207 24.36 -22.77 -8.27
CA ALA A 207 24.63 -22.00 -9.47
C ALA A 207 26.11 -22.14 -9.86
N ALA A 208 26.36 -22.15 -11.16
CA ALA A 208 27.71 -22.11 -11.71
C ALA A 208 27.87 -20.85 -12.56
N PRO A 209 29.07 -20.26 -12.64
CA PRO A 209 29.32 -19.08 -13.47
C PRO A 209 28.82 -19.25 -14.91
N GLY A 210 28.02 -18.30 -15.37
CA GLY A 210 27.43 -18.32 -16.73
C GLY A 210 26.32 -19.35 -16.94
N ARG A 211 25.86 -20.04 -15.90
CA ARG A 211 24.75 -21.00 -15.94
C ARG A 211 23.77 -20.72 -14.80
N PRO A 212 22.86 -19.74 -14.98
CA PRO A 212 21.92 -19.38 -13.93
C PRO A 212 20.98 -20.55 -13.62
N ALA A 213 20.69 -20.74 -12.34
CA ALA A 213 19.64 -21.66 -11.89
C ALA A 213 18.32 -20.90 -11.88
N PHE A 214 17.26 -21.47 -12.46
CA PHE A 214 15.94 -20.84 -12.51
C PHE A 214 14.88 -21.87 -12.18
N VAL A 215 14.07 -21.60 -11.16
CA VAL A 215 12.98 -22.47 -10.72
C VAL A 215 11.76 -21.61 -10.49
N ALA A 216 10.62 -22.01 -11.05
CA ALA A 216 9.32 -21.41 -10.76
C ALA A 216 8.31 -22.51 -10.48
N THR A 217 7.43 -22.27 -9.51
CA THR A 217 6.52 -23.29 -8.96
C THR A 217 5.09 -22.75 -8.90
N GLY A 218 4.12 -23.63 -8.64
CA GLY A 218 2.72 -23.25 -8.51
C GLY A 218 2.05 -22.84 -9.83
N GLY A 219 0.82 -22.33 -9.69
CA GLY A 219 0.04 -21.74 -10.79
C GLY A 219 0.33 -20.26 -10.98
N PRO A 220 -0.19 -19.64 -12.06
CA PRO A 220 -0.05 -18.21 -12.27
C PRO A 220 -0.89 -17.43 -11.23
N VAL A 221 -0.29 -16.40 -10.64
CA VAL A 221 -0.91 -15.45 -9.73
C VAL A 221 -0.80 -14.04 -10.32
N GLY A 222 -1.85 -13.22 -10.14
CA GLY A 222 -1.79 -11.78 -10.41
C GLY A 222 -1.11 -11.07 -9.25
N ASP A 223 -1.80 -10.10 -8.65
CA ASP A 223 -1.33 -9.41 -7.44
C ASP A 223 -0.87 -10.41 -6.37
N VAL A 224 0.35 -10.24 -5.86
CA VAL A 224 1.04 -11.26 -5.05
C VAL A 224 1.99 -10.63 -4.02
N VAL A 225 2.07 -11.30 -2.88
CA VAL A 225 3.18 -11.18 -1.92
C VAL A 225 4.00 -12.45 -2.00
N ALA A 226 5.22 -12.34 -2.48
CA ALA A 226 6.17 -13.44 -2.55
C ALA A 226 7.21 -13.26 -1.43
N GLU A 227 7.52 -14.33 -0.72
CA GLU A 227 8.51 -14.30 0.37
C GLU A 227 9.49 -15.47 0.21
N ALA A 228 10.76 -15.23 0.50
CA ALA A 228 11.78 -16.26 0.49
C ALA A 228 12.81 -16.02 1.60
N THR A 229 13.15 -17.08 2.33
CA THR A 229 14.25 -17.08 3.29
C THR A 229 15.39 -17.92 2.73
N LEU A 230 16.54 -17.31 2.47
CA LEU A 230 17.68 -17.93 1.81
C LEU A 230 18.94 -17.86 2.69
N ASP A 231 19.58 -19.00 2.94
CA ASP A 231 20.95 -19.01 3.45
C ASP A 231 21.92 -18.90 2.25
N LEU A 232 22.56 -17.73 2.17
CA LEU A 232 23.48 -17.35 1.10
C LEU A 232 24.95 -17.35 1.56
N SER A 233 25.28 -17.93 2.72
CA SER A 233 26.64 -17.97 3.26
C SER A 233 27.67 -18.59 2.29
N GLY A 234 27.25 -19.58 1.50
CA GLY A 234 28.05 -20.26 0.48
C GLY A 234 27.87 -19.75 -0.95
N PHE A 235 27.23 -18.59 -1.15
CA PHE A 235 26.89 -18.06 -2.48
C PHE A 235 27.46 -16.65 -2.70
N THR A 236 27.95 -16.37 -3.90
CA THR A 236 28.33 -15.03 -4.36
C THR A 236 27.73 -14.78 -5.74
N GLY A 237 27.10 -13.63 -5.93
CA GLY A 237 26.36 -13.28 -7.14
C GLY A 237 24.98 -12.72 -6.81
N THR A 238 24.04 -12.89 -7.72
CA THR A 238 22.67 -12.36 -7.59
C THR A 238 21.69 -13.49 -7.28
N ALA A 239 20.98 -13.38 -6.16
CA ALA A 239 19.86 -14.23 -5.82
C ALA A 239 18.55 -13.45 -6.01
N MET A 240 17.66 -13.92 -6.88
CA MET A 240 16.42 -13.25 -7.22
C MET A 240 15.22 -14.05 -6.74
N LEU A 241 14.35 -13.39 -5.99
CA LEU A 241 12.96 -13.79 -5.84
C LEU A 241 12.20 -13.30 -7.08
N VAL A 242 11.87 -14.23 -7.97
CA VAL A 242 11.16 -13.92 -9.21
C VAL A 242 9.67 -14.15 -9.04
N HIS A 243 8.86 -13.24 -9.58
CA HIS A 243 7.41 -13.31 -9.54
C HIS A 243 6.82 -12.87 -10.89
N HIS A 244 5.54 -13.13 -11.12
CA HIS A 244 4.91 -12.94 -12.44
C HIS A 244 5.69 -13.62 -13.60
N VAL A 245 6.32 -14.77 -13.32
CA VAL A 245 7.12 -15.49 -14.31
C VAL A 245 6.22 -16.09 -15.38
N ARG A 246 6.35 -15.56 -16.60
CA ARG A 246 5.72 -16.11 -17.82
C ARG A 246 6.67 -17.06 -18.53
N ASP A 247 7.92 -16.65 -18.69
CA ASP A 247 9.01 -17.43 -19.27
C ASP A 247 10.37 -16.89 -18.81
N ALA A 248 11.48 -17.50 -19.28
CA ALA A 248 12.85 -17.13 -18.89
C ALA A 248 13.31 -15.73 -19.37
N ARG A 249 12.47 -15.03 -20.13
CA ARG A 249 12.71 -13.69 -20.69
C ARG A 249 11.68 -12.66 -20.21
N ASN A 250 10.70 -13.08 -19.41
CA ASN A 250 9.55 -12.28 -19.02
C ASN A 250 9.12 -12.59 -17.58
N TYR A 251 9.57 -11.76 -16.64
CA TYR A 251 9.27 -11.86 -15.21
C TYR A 251 9.63 -10.58 -14.46
N ASP A 252 9.03 -10.40 -13.29
CA ASP A 252 9.42 -9.37 -12.33
C ASP A 252 10.32 -9.99 -11.26
N PHE A 253 11.13 -9.16 -10.60
CA PHE A 253 12.08 -9.65 -9.61
C PHE A 253 12.28 -8.70 -8.45
N LEU A 254 12.62 -9.30 -7.31
CA LEU A 254 13.38 -8.71 -6.23
C LEU A 254 14.72 -9.43 -6.14
N ALA A 255 15.80 -8.74 -6.52
CA ALA A 255 17.15 -9.28 -6.65
C ALA A 255 18.04 -8.79 -5.51
N LEU A 256 18.75 -9.71 -4.88
CA LEU A 256 19.78 -9.43 -3.90
C LEU A 256 21.15 -9.70 -4.51
N ASP A 257 21.88 -8.64 -4.84
CA ASP A 257 23.26 -8.73 -5.27
C ASP A 257 24.15 -8.87 -4.04
N LYS A 258 24.73 -10.06 -3.89
CA LYS A 258 25.59 -10.43 -2.76
C LYS A 258 27.06 -10.46 -3.20
N PRO A 259 27.86 -9.44 -2.83
CA PRO A 259 29.31 -9.51 -2.99
C PRO A 259 29.94 -10.50 -2.00
N ALA A 260 31.23 -10.77 -2.20
CA ALA A 260 32.01 -11.61 -1.28
C ALA A 260 32.15 -10.98 0.12
N SER A 261 32.14 -9.65 0.19
CA SER A 261 32.21 -8.87 1.44
C SER A 261 31.56 -7.50 1.24
N GLY A 262 31.00 -6.93 2.31
CA GLY A 262 30.37 -5.61 2.30
C GLY A 262 28.84 -5.69 2.31
N GLU A 263 28.21 -4.56 2.08
CA GLU A 263 26.76 -4.43 1.96
C GLU A 263 26.24 -5.18 0.73
N VAL A 264 25.01 -5.66 0.84
CA VAL A 264 24.25 -6.23 -0.27
C VAL A 264 23.41 -5.13 -0.92
N MET A 265 23.13 -5.26 -2.21
CA MET A 265 22.23 -4.36 -2.92
C MET A 265 20.93 -5.11 -3.23
N LEU A 266 19.81 -4.59 -2.73
CA LEU A 266 18.47 -5.05 -3.10
C LEU A 266 17.99 -4.22 -4.29
N ARG A 267 17.60 -4.88 -5.37
CA ARG A 267 17.06 -4.26 -6.59
C ARG A 267 15.70 -4.82 -6.90
N GLN A 268 14.75 -3.96 -7.21
CA GLN A 268 13.44 -4.36 -7.68
C GLN A 268 13.26 -3.94 -9.13
N GLY A 269 12.73 -4.83 -9.97
CA GLY A 269 12.64 -4.55 -11.40
C GLY A 269 11.89 -5.60 -12.21
N ARG A 270 12.06 -5.47 -13.53
CA ARG A 270 11.39 -6.29 -14.53
C ARG A 270 12.33 -6.73 -15.63
N VAL A 271 12.12 -7.94 -16.14
CA VAL A 271 12.71 -8.44 -17.37
C VAL A 271 11.61 -8.56 -18.42
N GLU A 272 11.76 -7.85 -19.53
CA GLU A 272 10.86 -7.88 -20.70
C GLU A 272 11.65 -8.23 -21.95
N ASP A 273 11.23 -9.27 -22.67
CA ASP A 273 11.93 -9.80 -23.85
C ASP A 273 13.42 -10.11 -23.60
N GLY A 274 13.78 -10.42 -22.36
CA GLY A 274 15.15 -10.71 -21.91
C GLY A 274 15.97 -9.45 -21.58
N ARG A 275 15.37 -8.27 -21.62
CA ARG A 275 15.99 -7.02 -21.20
C ARG A 275 15.61 -6.70 -19.75
N GLU A 276 16.60 -6.65 -18.89
CA GLU A 276 16.44 -6.28 -17.48
C GLU A 276 16.36 -4.76 -17.33
N THR A 277 15.43 -4.29 -16.50
CA THR A 277 15.28 -2.89 -16.07
C THR A 277 15.09 -2.87 -14.55
N THR A 278 16.03 -2.27 -13.84
CA THR A 278 15.89 -1.93 -12.42
C THR A 278 14.98 -0.71 -12.30
N MET A 279 13.96 -0.78 -11.44
CA MET A 279 13.03 0.30 -11.16
C MET A 279 13.42 1.09 -9.91
N ASP A 280 13.96 0.40 -8.90
CA ASP A 280 14.44 0.99 -7.66
C ASP A 280 15.48 0.08 -6.99
N GLU A 281 16.35 0.64 -6.15
CA GLU A 281 17.42 -0.09 -5.47
C GLU A 281 17.84 0.53 -4.13
N GLY A 282 18.29 -0.31 -3.19
CA GLY A 282 18.74 0.10 -1.87
C GLY A 282 19.81 -0.83 -1.30
N ALA A 283 20.79 -0.27 -0.58
CA ALA A 283 21.88 -1.02 0.04
C ALA A 283 21.60 -1.27 1.52
N ALA A 284 21.98 -2.44 2.02
CA ALA A 284 21.86 -2.80 3.43
C ALA A 284 22.94 -3.80 3.85
N PRO A 285 23.29 -3.88 5.15
CA PRO A 285 24.03 -5.02 5.67
C PRO A 285 23.20 -6.31 5.57
N LEU A 286 23.87 -7.46 5.52
CA LEU A 286 23.21 -8.77 5.59
C LEU A 286 23.88 -9.63 6.66
N ASP A 287 23.20 -9.80 7.78
CA ASP A 287 23.62 -10.64 8.89
C ASP A 287 22.75 -11.90 8.95
N GLY A 288 23.28 -13.04 8.50
CA GLY A 288 22.57 -14.32 8.52
C GLY A 288 21.76 -14.61 7.24
N PRO A 289 20.67 -15.40 7.34
CA PRO A 289 19.79 -15.68 6.21
C PRO A 289 19.16 -14.41 5.63
N ALA A 290 19.05 -14.34 4.31
CA ALA A 290 18.34 -13.28 3.61
C ALA A 290 16.84 -13.55 3.61
N GLU A 291 16.08 -12.73 4.33
CA GLU A 291 14.62 -12.73 4.32
C GLU A 291 14.13 -11.70 3.29
N LEU A 292 13.78 -12.19 2.10
CA LEU A 292 13.28 -11.38 0.99
C LEU A 292 11.76 -11.39 0.98
N LYS A 293 11.14 -10.22 0.85
CA LYS A 293 9.69 -10.08 0.64
C LYS A 293 9.44 -9.11 -0.51
N ALA A 294 8.82 -9.61 -1.57
CA ALA A 294 8.42 -8.85 -2.74
C ALA A 294 6.91 -8.67 -2.73
N TYR A 295 6.47 -7.42 -2.65
CA TYR A 295 5.09 -7.03 -2.79
C TYR A 295 4.86 -6.48 -4.20
N ALA A 296 3.90 -7.03 -4.94
CA ALA A 296 3.55 -6.58 -6.28
C ALA A 296 2.04 -6.58 -6.43
N VAL A 297 1.41 -5.41 -6.26
CA VAL A 297 -0.05 -5.25 -6.28
C VAL A 297 -0.43 -4.02 -7.09
N GLY A 298 -1.15 -4.25 -8.19
CA GLY A 298 -1.47 -3.22 -9.17
C GLY A 298 -0.20 -2.54 -9.68
N THR A 299 -0.13 -1.22 -9.51
CA THR A 299 1.00 -0.40 -9.98
C THR A 299 2.10 -0.17 -8.94
N HIS A 300 1.96 -0.76 -7.75
CA HIS A 300 2.82 -0.51 -6.60
C HIS A 300 3.65 -1.74 -6.27
N PHE A 301 4.94 -1.53 -6.15
CA PHE A 301 5.92 -2.56 -5.85
C PHE A 301 6.68 -2.17 -4.59
N ARG A 302 6.94 -3.15 -3.71
CA ARG A 302 7.78 -2.95 -2.52
C ARG A 302 8.72 -4.13 -2.34
N GLY A 303 9.93 -3.86 -1.90
CA GLY A 303 10.96 -4.87 -1.66
C GLY A 303 11.55 -4.69 -0.28
N TYR A 304 11.57 -5.79 0.48
CA TYR A 304 12.08 -5.81 1.83
C TYR A 304 13.22 -6.82 1.97
N LEU A 305 14.17 -6.50 2.85
CA LEU A 305 15.22 -7.39 3.31
C LEU A 305 15.24 -7.37 4.85
N GLY A 306 15.06 -8.52 5.49
CA GLY A 306 15.10 -8.61 6.96
C GLY A 306 14.04 -7.75 7.66
N GLY A 307 12.88 -7.56 7.02
CA GLY A 307 11.78 -6.71 7.50
C GLY A 307 11.93 -5.21 7.19
N GLU A 308 13.10 -4.75 6.71
CA GLU A 308 13.31 -3.35 6.31
C GLU A 308 12.92 -3.14 4.84
N GLN A 309 12.12 -2.11 4.55
CA GLN A 309 11.79 -1.73 3.18
C GLN A 309 12.98 -1.00 2.54
N LEU A 310 13.52 -1.56 1.45
CA LEU A 310 14.65 -0.95 0.73
C LEU A 310 14.26 -0.43 -0.66
N THR A 311 13.13 -0.90 -1.21
CA THR A 311 12.64 -0.43 -2.51
C THR A 311 11.14 -0.16 -2.50
N HIS A 312 10.72 0.87 -3.24
CA HIS A 312 9.33 1.24 -3.46
C HIS A 312 9.10 1.82 -4.88
N PRO A 313 9.29 1.04 -5.96
CA PRO A 313 9.01 1.53 -7.30
C PRO A 313 7.51 1.57 -7.62
N HIS A 314 7.16 2.42 -8.58
CA HIS A 314 5.86 2.41 -9.26
C HIS A 314 6.04 2.03 -10.72
N GLY A 315 5.17 1.17 -11.23
CA GLY A 315 5.23 0.67 -12.60
C GLY A 315 3.91 0.07 -13.06
N PRO A 316 3.77 -0.31 -14.35
CA PRO A 316 2.57 -1.00 -14.81
C PRO A 316 2.44 -2.38 -14.17
N ALA A 317 1.21 -2.75 -13.81
CA ALA A 317 0.88 -4.06 -13.26
C ALA A 317 1.38 -5.19 -14.17
N ALA A 318 1.97 -6.22 -13.57
CA ALA A 318 2.45 -7.38 -14.31
C ALA A 318 1.29 -8.32 -14.67
N PRO A 319 1.32 -8.95 -15.85
CA PRO A 319 0.39 -10.02 -16.15
C PRO A 319 0.59 -11.22 -15.19
N PRO A 320 -0.46 -12.00 -14.89
CA PRO A 320 -0.34 -13.13 -14.00
C PRO A 320 0.76 -14.13 -14.42
N GLY A 321 1.52 -14.62 -13.44
CA GLY A 321 2.63 -15.54 -13.68
C GLY A 321 3.06 -16.27 -12.42
N ARG A 322 4.06 -17.15 -12.54
CA ARG A 322 4.51 -18.00 -11.43
C ARG A 322 5.49 -17.28 -10.51
N VAL A 323 5.71 -17.84 -9.32
CA VAL A 323 6.70 -17.36 -8.34
C VAL A 323 7.82 -18.39 -8.20
N GLY A 324 9.03 -17.93 -7.92
CA GLY A 324 10.19 -18.79 -7.82
C GLY A 324 11.49 -18.07 -7.48
N LEU A 325 12.61 -18.73 -7.81
CA LEU A 325 13.95 -18.24 -7.55
C LEU A 325 14.80 -18.31 -8.83
N ARG A 326 15.64 -17.30 -9.02
CA ARG A 326 16.72 -17.31 -10.01
C ARG A 326 18.05 -16.98 -9.33
N LEU A 327 19.07 -17.81 -9.54
CA LEU A 327 20.43 -17.56 -9.05
C LEU A 327 21.36 -17.35 -10.23
N ASP A 328 22.14 -16.28 -10.20
CA ASP A 328 23.17 -15.97 -11.17
C ASP A 328 24.49 -15.68 -10.46
N GLY A 329 25.45 -16.59 -10.55
CA GLY A 329 26.68 -16.49 -9.76
C GLY A 329 27.34 -17.84 -9.51
N ALA A 330 28.03 -17.94 -8.38
CA ALA A 330 28.79 -19.12 -8.01
C ALA A 330 28.47 -19.56 -6.57
N GLY A 331 28.39 -20.86 -6.38
CA GLY A 331 28.24 -21.48 -5.07
C GLY A 331 26.84 -22.03 -4.84
N THR A 332 26.47 -22.14 -3.57
CA THR A 332 25.27 -22.84 -3.14
C THR A 332 24.43 -21.93 -2.27
N ALA A 333 23.15 -21.82 -2.62
CA ALA A 333 22.13 -21.18 -1.82
C ALA A 333 21.18 -22.25 -1.27
N ARG A 334 20.89 -22.18 0.02
CA ARG A 334 19.91 -23.05 0.66
C ARG A 334 18.61 -22.28 0.85
N VAL A 335 17.52 -22.84 0.32
CA VAL A 335 16.18 -22.30 0.45
C VAL A 335 15.58 -22.84 1.75
N LEU A 336 15.39 -21.95 2.71
CA LEU A 336 14.80 -22.26 4.02
C LEU A 336 13.27 -22.14 3.97
N ALA A 337 12.77 -21.14 3.25
CA ALA A 337 11.34 -20.94 3.01
C ALA A 337 11.10 -20.23 1.66
N LEU A 338 9.94 -20.49 1.06
CA LEU A 338 9.44 -19.83 -0.16
C LEU A 338 7.91 -19.94 -0.12
N SER A 339 7.24 -18.79 -0.17
CA SER A 339 5.78 -18.72 -0.20
C SER A 339 5.33 -17.67 -1.23
N ALA A 340 4.10 -17.84 -1.70
CA ALA A 340 3.43 -16.88 -2.55
C ALA A 340 1.97 -16.78 -2.11
N THR A 341 1.58 -15.59 -1.66
CA THR A 341 0.22 -15.29 -1.21
C THR A 341 -0.44 -14.39 -2.25
N PRO A 342 -1.46 -14.88 -2.98
CA PRO A 342 -2.27 -14.04 -3.86
C PRO A 342 -2.95 -12.92 -3.06
N VAL A 343 -3.08 -11.75 -3.67
CA VAL A 343 -3.83 -10.61 -3.14
C VAL A 343 -5.04 -10.40 -4.03
N GLU A 344 -6.23 -10.37 -3.42
CA GLU A 344 -7.51 -10.09 -4.09
C GLU A 344 -7.81 -8.59 -4.17
#